data_AF-X1PV06-F1
#
_entry.id   AF-X1PV06-F1
#
_cell.length_a   1.000
_cell.length_b   1.000
_cell.length_c   1.000
_cell.angle_alpha   90.00
_cell.angle_beta   90.00
_cell.angle_gamma   90.00
#
_symmetry.space_group_name_H-M   'P 1'
#
loop_
_entity.id
_entity.type
_entity.pdbx_description
1 polymer ?
#
loop_
_entity_poly.entity_id
_entity_poly.type
_entity_poly.pdbx_seq_one_letter_code
_entity_poly.pdbx_strand_id
1 'polypeptide(L)'
;ARYIERNPVRAKMVKQPYLWSYSSAKIHCGIDQDDPLATNQLFDYIEQEPKGWKEFIEAPDNPDEIKGIREKTRTGRPLGTNDFLEKLEGQLKRLFKLKPKGRPKKKVDK
;
A
#
# COMPACT_ATOMS: atom_id res chain seq x y z
N ALA A 1 -5.27 -1.29 0.44
CA ALA A 1 -5.98 -2.49 -0.08
C ALA A 1 -5.94 -2.61 -1.60
N ARG A 2 -6.42 -1.64 -2.39
CA ARG A 2 -6.47 -1.67 -3.87
C ARG A 2 -5.20 -2.19 -4.54
N TYR A 3 -4.01 -1.73 -4.11
CA TYR A 3 -2.74 -2.21 -4.67
C TYR A 3 -2.62 -3.75 -4.57
N ILE A 4 -2.98 -4.37 -3.45
CA ILE A 4 -2.85 -5.83 -3.27
C ILE A 4 -3.92 -6.55 -4.10
N GLU A 5 -5.20 -6.15 -3.97
CA GLU A 5 -6.31 -6.84 -4.63
C GLU A 5 -6.27 -6.75 -6.16
N ARG A 6 -5.71 -5.67 -6.71
CA ARG A 6 -5.50 -5.54 -8.17
C ARG A 6 -4.27 -6.27 -8.69
N ASN A 7 -3.47 -6.91 -7.84
CA ASN A 7 -2.27 -7.60 -8.29
C ASN A 7 -2.51 -8.69 -9.34
N PRO A 8 -3.54 -9.57 -9.20
CA PRO A 8 -3.86 -10.57 -10.22
C PRO A 8 -4.21 -9.96 -11.58
N VAL A 9 -4.85 -8.78 -11.59
CA VAL A 9 -5.16 -8.04 -12.82
C VAL A 9 -3.89 -7.49 -13.46
N ARG A 10 -3.00 -6.86 -12.67
CA ARG A 10 -1.71 -6.36 -13.17
C ARG A 10 -0.80 -7.49 -13.66
N ALA A 11 -0.89 -8.66 -13.05
CA ALA A 11 -0.20 -9.88 -13.48
C ALA A 11 -0.84 -10.55 -14.70
N LYS A 12 -1.94 -10.00 -15.23
CA LYS A 12 -2.72 -10.52 -16.38
C LYS A 12 -3.30 -11.92 -16.14
N MET A 13 -3.52 -12.31 -14.89
CA MET A 13 -4.13 -13.59 -14.53
C MET A 13 -5.65 -13.56 -14.66
N VAL A 14 -6.26 -12.42 -14.34
CA VAL A 14 -7.72 -12.20 -14.42
C VAL A 14 -8.02 -10.81 -14.97
N LYS A 15 -9.22 -10.63 -15.53
CA LYS A 15 -9.68 -9.32 -16.05
C LYS A 15 -10.12 -8.36 -14.94
N GLN A 16 -10.65 -8.90 -13.85
CA GLN A 16 -11.20 -8.12 -12.72
C GLN A 16 -10.67 -8.68 -11.39
N PRO A 17 -10.47 -7.84 -10.37
CA PRO A 17 -9.84 -8.25 -9.10
C PRO A 17 -10.59 -9.40 -8.41
N TYR A 18 -11.91 -9.29 -8.28
CA TYR A 18 -12.77 -10.28 -7.64
C TYR A 18 -12.95 -11.57 -8.45
N LEU A 19 -12.37 -11.72 -9.65
CA LEU A 19 -12.37 -13.02 -10.32
C LEU A 19 -11.26 -13.93 -9.79
N TRP A 20 -10.29 -13.39 -9.05
CA TRP A 20 -9.20 -14.16 -8.47
C TRP A 20 -9.66 -14.94 -7.23
N SER A 21 -9.60 -16.27 -7.28
CA SER A 21 -10.09 -17.14 -6.20
C SER A 21 -9.22 -17.14 -4.94
N TYR A 22 -7.94 -16.77 -5.03
CA TYR A 22 -7.02 -16.77 -3.88
C TYR A 22 -6.90 -15.38 -3.25
N SER A 23 -8.02 -14.67 -3.11
CA SER A 23 -8.12 -13.36 -2.46
C SER A 23 -9.50 -13.16 -1.86
N SER A 24 -9.58 -12.38 -0.79
CA SER A 24 -10.84 -11.94 -0.18
C SER A 24 -11.61 -10.91 -1.00
N ALA A 25 -11.10 -10.49 -2.18
CA ALA A 25 -11.76 -9.49 -3.03
C ALA A 25 -13.22 -9.85 -3.39
N LYS A 26 -13.55 -11.14 -3.57
CA LYS A 26 -14.94 -11.59 -3.79
C LYS A 26 -15.85 -11.27 -2.60
N ILE A 27 -15.36 -11.60 -1.41
CA ILE A 27 -16.06 -11.43 -0.14
C ILE A 27 -16.23 -9.93 0.14
N HIS A 28 -15.14 -9.15 0.02
CA HIS A 28 -15.19 -7.69 0.20
C HIS A 28 -16.12 -6.98 -0.79
N CYS A 29 -16.28 -7.51 -2.01
CA CYS A 29 -17.24 -6.99 -2.98
C CYS A 29 -18.69 -7.46 -2.73
N GLY A 30 -18.95 -8.28 -1.71
CA GLY A 30 -20.26 -8.87 -1.42
C GLY A 30 -20.74 -9.87 -2.49
N ILE A 31 -19.83 -10.40 -3.32
CA ILE A 31 -20.16 -11.39 -4.36
C ILE A 31 -20.28 -12.79 -3.74
N ASP A 32 -19.48 -13.05 -2.71
CA ASP A 32 -19.50 -14.28 -1.93
C ASP A 32 -19.79 -13.93 -0.47
N GLN A 33 -20.59 -14.75 0.20
CA GLN A 33 -20.95 -14.60 1.61
C GLN A 33 -20.23 -15.63 2.51
N ASP A 34 -19.57 -16.62 1.92
CA ASP A 34 -18.75 -17.58 2.67
C ASP A 34 -17.44 -16.91 3.12
N ASP A 35 -17.42 -16.45 4.36
CA ASP A 35 -16.29 -15.74 4.97
C ASP A 35 -15.73 -16.46 6.21
N PRO A 36 -15.07 -17.61 6.04
CA PRO A 36 -14.56 -18.41 7.16
C PRO A 36 -13.42 -17.71 7.92
N LEU A 37 -12.79 -16.69 7.32
CA LEU A 37 -11.70 -15.94 7.92
C LEU A 37 -12.15 -14.58 8.48
N ALA A 38 -13.46 -14.29 8.46
CA ALA A 38 -14.04 -13.02 8.90
C ALA A 38 -13.38 -11.78 8.25
N THR A 39 -13.01 -11.89 6.99
CA THR A 39 -12.37 -10.82 6.20
C THR A 39 -13.24 -9.57 6.09
N ASN A 40 -14.56 -9.70 6.15
CA ASN A 40 -15.49 -8.57 6.16
C ASN A 40 -15.44 -7.71 7.45
N GLN A 41 -14.81 -8.19 8.54
CA GLN A 41 -14.53 -7.35 9.73
C GLN A 41 -13.69 -6.12 9.39
N LEU A 42 -13.01 -6.12 8.23
CA LEU A 42 -12.36 -4.93 7.70
C LEU A 42 -13.29 -3.71 7.70
N PHE A 43 -14.57 -3.89 7.32
CA PHE A 43 -15.56 -2.82 7.23
C PHE A 43 -15.97 -2.24 8.59
N ASP A 44 -15.69 -2.92 9.70
CA ASP A 44 -15.88 -2.34 11.04
C ASP A 44 -14.86 -1.23 11.35
N TYR A 45 -13.72 -1.22 10.63
CA TYR A 45 -12.63 -0.27 10.82
C TYR A 45 -12.53 0.80 9.74
N ILE A 46 -13.33 0.69 8.67
CA ILE A 46 -13.30 1.63 7.55
C ILE A 46 -14.71 2.11 7.23
N GLU A 47 -14.85 3.39 6.93
CA GLU A 47 -16.12 3.98 6.48
C GLU A 47 -16.35 3.66 4.99
N GLN A 48 -16.47 2.37 4.64
CA GLN A 48 -16.81 1.92 3.30
C GLN A 48 -17.78 0.76 3.32
N GLU A 49 -18.62 0.72 2.28
CA GLU A 49 -19.56 -0.37 2.03
C GLU A 49 -18.99 -1.34 0.98
N PRO A 50 -19.42 -2.63 0.95
CA PRO A 50 -18.98 -3.61 -0.05
C PRO A 50 -19.12 -3.14 -1.50
N LYS A 51 -20.18 -2.37 -1.80
CA LYS A 51 -20.39 -1.78 -3.12
C LYS A 51 -19.32 -0.72 -3.44
N GLY A 52 -19.04 0.18 -2.50
CA GLY A 52 -17.98 1.18 -2.65
C GLY A 52 -16.60 0.54 -2.78
N TRP A 53 -16.38 -0.58 -2.08
CA TRP A 53 -15.16 -1.36 -2.19
C TRP A 53 -14.94 -1.91 -3.60
N LYS A 54 -15.99 -2.47 -4.21
CA LYS A 54 -15.94 -2.97 -5.59
C LYS A 54 -15.53 -1.88 -6.56
N GLU A 55 -16.16 -0.71 -6.48
CA GLU A 55 -15.84 0.45 -7.32
C GLU A 55 -14.39 0.90 -7.11
N PHE A 56 -13.94 0.92 -5.85
CA PHE A 56 -12.58 1.29 -5.48
C PHE A 56 -11.52 0.36 -6.08
N ILE A 57 -11.74 -0.95 -6.10
CA ILE A 57 -10.78 -1.91 -6.65
C ILE A 57 -10.89 -2.10 -8.16
N GLU A 58 -12.04 -1.82 -8.78
CA GLU A 58 -12.20 -1.82 -10.23
C GLU A 58 -11.49 -0.62 -10.89
N ALA A 59 -11.38 0.50 -10.17
CA ALA A 59 -10.68 1.70 -10.63
C ALA A 59 -9.24 1.37 -11.13
N PRO A 60 -8.82 1.93 -12.27
CA PRO A 60 -7.51 1.64 -12.85
C PRO A 60 -6.37 2.03 -11.89
N ASP A 61 -5.27 1.29 -11.93
CA ASP A 61 -4.11 1.63 -11.11
C ASP A 61 -3.49 2.95 -11.58
N ASN A 62 -3.13 3.82 -10.64
CA ASN A 62 -2.35 5.01 -10.92
C ASN A 62 -0.86 4.64 -11.10
N PRO A 63 -0.24 4.90 -12.26
CA PRO A 63 1.16 4.56 -12.52
C PRO A 63 2.14 5.20 -11.53
N ASP A 64 1.87 6.44 -11.09
CA ASP A 64 2.75 7.16 -10.18
C ASP A 64 2.69 6.59 -8.76
N GLU A 65 1.50 6.21 -8.30
CA GLU A 65 1.34 5.50 -7.01
C GLU A 65 2.08 4.17 -7.03
N ILE A 66 1.93 3.37 -8.10
CA ILE A 66 2.63 2.09 -8.23
C ILE A 66 4.15 2.31 -8.22
N LYS A 67 4.64 3.29 -8.98
CA LYS A 67 6.06 3.62 -9.04
C LYS A 67 6.59 4.00 -7.65
N GLY A 68 5.85 4.84 -6.93
CA GLY A 68 6.16 5.24 -5.56
C GLY A 68 6.25 4.05 -4.62
N ILE A 69 5.24 3.17 -4.61
CA ILE A 69 5.24 1.95 -3.78
C ILE A 69 6.47 1.09 -4.11
N ARG A 70 6.71 0.79 -5.39
CA ARG A 70 7.83 -0.06 -5.82
C ARG A 70 9.19 0.52 -5.44
N GLU A 71 9.39 1.81 -5.61
CA GLU A 71 10.65 2.47 -5.27
C GLU A 71 10.93 2.40 -3.76
N LYS A 72 9.90 2.67 -2.95
CA LYS A 72 10.00 2.63 -1.48
C LYS A 72 10.21 1.21 -0.96
N THR A 73 9.51 0.22 -1.51
CA THR A 73 9.74 -1.21 -1.20
C THR A 73 11.16 -1.63 -1.57
N ARG A 74 11.66 -1.27 -2.77
CA ARG A 74 13.02 -1.61 -3.22
C ARG A 74 14.11 -0.98 -2.37
N THR A 75 13.90 0.25 -1.90
CA THR A 75 14.88 0.97 -1.06
C THR A 75 14.75 0.65 0.43
N GLY A 76 13.73 -0.10 0.83
CA GLY A 76 13.41 -0.39 2.23
C GLY A 76 12.98 0.85 3.02
N ARG A 77 12.50 1.90 2.34
CA ARG A 77 12.10 3.17 2.96
C ARG A 77 10.58 3.25 3.07
N PRO A 78 10.03 3.87 4.12
CA PRO A 78 8.58 4.09 4.20
C PRO A 78 8.11 5.04 3.09
N LEU A 79 6.89 4.80 2.60
CA LEU A 79 6.16 5.72 1.72
C LEU A 79 5.27 6.61 2.60
N GLY A 80 5.42 7.94 2.50
CA GLY A 80 4.65 8.89 3.29
C GLY A 80 5.11 10.33 3.09
N THR A 81 4.39 11.27 3.69
CA THR A 81 4.76 12.69 3.71
C THR A 81 5.99 12.94 4.57
N ASN A 82 6.65 14.08 4.40
CA ASN A 82 7.82 14.44 5.22
C ASN A 82 7.47 14.47 6.71
N ASP A 83 6.36 15.07 7.08
CA ASP A 83 5.89 15.15 8.47
C ASP A 83 5.63 13.75 9.07
N PHE A 84 5.06 12.84 8.27
CA PHE A 84 4.87 11.45 8.69
C PHE A 84 6.21 10.76 8.93
N LEU A 85 7.16 10.94 8.00
CA LEU A 85 8.50 10.36 8.13
C LEU A 85 9.24 10.91 9.35
N GLU A 86 9.18 12.20 9.63
CA GLU A 86 9.83 12.81 10.80
C GLU A 86 9.26 12.27 12.12
N LYS A 87 7.93 12.14 12.22
CA LYS A 87 7.28 11.51 13.37
C LYS A 87 7.74 10.06 13.55
N LEU A 88 7.81 9.31 12.45
CA LEU A 88 8.24 7.92 12.44
C LEU A 88 9.73 7.77 12.82
N GLU A 89 10.60 8.65 12.32
CA GLU A 89 12.02 8.71 12.69
C GLU A 89 12.19 8.96 14.20
N GLY A 90 11.37 9.87 14.76
CA GLY A 90 11.35 10.19 16.19
C GLY A 90 10.93 9.00 17.06
N GLN A 91 9.85 8.31 16.67
CA GLN A 91 9.34 7.14 17.40
C GLN A 91 10.30 5.95 17.34
N LEU A 92 10.84 5.65 16.15
CA LEU A 92 11.70 4.49 15.94
C LEU A 92 13.18 4.76 16.25
N LYS A 93 13.54 6.02 16.55
CA LYS A 93 14.92 6.49 16.74
C LYS A 93 15.85 6.04 15.59
N ARG A 94 15.32 6.02 14.37
CA ARG A 94 15.99 5.57 13.15
C ARG A 94 15.85 6.62 12.06
N LEU A 95 16.91 6.87 11.30
CA LEU A 95 16.90 7.83 10.20
C LEU A 95 16.49 7.15 8.89
N PHE A 96 15.40 7.63 8.30
CA PHE A 96 14.87 7.26 6.99
C PHE A 96 15.18 8.30 5.91
N LYS A 97 15.71 9.48 6.24
CA LYS A 97 16.21 10.47 5.26
C LYS A 97 17.52 10.01 4.61
N LEU A 98 17.73 10.41 3.36
CA LEU A 98 18.98 10.17 2.64
C LEU A 98 20.07 11.06 3.23
N LYS A 99 21.17 10.45 3.69
CA LYS A 99 22.38 11.20 3.98
C LYS A 99 23.10 11.53 2.66
N PRO A 100 23.82 12.66 2.59
CA PRO A 100 24.68 12.97 1.45
C PRO A 100 25.62 11.79 1.16
N LYS A 101 25.84 11.52 -0.13
CA LYS A 101 26.79 10.48 -0.55
C LYS A 101 28.20 10.87 -0.11
N GLY A 102 28.91 9.94 0.52
CA GLY A 102 30.31 10.09 0.91
C GLY A 102 30.54 10.47 2.37
N ARG A 103 31.81 10.59 2.76
CA ARG A 103 32.22 10.96 4.11
C ARG A 103 31.73 12.39 4.42
N PRO A 104 31.23 12.66 5.64
CA PRO A 104 30.94 14.03 6.08
C PRO A 104 32.15 14.94 5.86
N LYS A 105 31.92 16.15 5.33
CA LYS A 105 32.99 17.13 5.13
C LYS A 105 33.66 17.41 6.48
N LYS A 106 35.00 17.47 6.49
CA LYS A 106 35.77 17.86 7.69
C LYS A 106 35.31 19.27 8.07
N LYS A 107 34.92 19.48 9.34
CA LYS A 107 34.71 20.83 9.86
C LYS A 107 36.06 21.54 9.79
N VAL A 108 36.10 22.67 9.08
CA VAL A 108 37.23 23.60 9.13
C VAL A 108 36.86 24.57 10.23
N ASP A 109 37.48 24.43 11.39
CA ASP A 109 37.40 25.45 12.42
C ASP A 109 38.12 26.70 11.88
N LYS A 110 37.42 27.82 11.85
CA LYS A 110 37.97 29.14 11.49
C LYS A 110 38.44 29.84 12.75
#